data_AF-A0A6L6HJA3-F1
#
_entry.id   AF-A0A6L6HJA3-F1
#
_cell.length_a   1.000
_cell.length_b   1.000
_cell.length_c   1.000
_cell.angle_alpha   90.00
_cell.angle_beta   90.00
_cell.angle_gamma   90.00
#
_symmetry.space_group_name_H-M   'P 1'
#
loop_
_entity.id
_entity.type
_entity.pdbx_description
1 polymer ?
#
loop_
_entity_poly.entity_id
_entity_poly.type
_entity_poly.pdbx_seq_one_letter_code
_entity_poly.pdbx_strand_id
1 'polypeptide(L)'
;MSKPPAREQAQVNIRMPDDLRDRIKAAADANNRSMNAEIVAALEDKFPAPTPVQMTVHDMFQYLQAAPTRAERLARLDEVNRLIADMLPELEPRFEQKRPGHMRLHFGKSPDDK
;
A
#
# COMPACT_ATOMS: atom_id res chain seq x y z
N MET A 1 10.92 -1.57 -0.26
CA MET A 1 11.05 -1.13 -1.66
C MET A 1 11.69 0.25 -1.68
N SER A 2 12.74 0.45 -2.49
CA SER A 2 13.41 1.75 -2.65
C SER A 2 12.49 2.71 -3.40
N LYS A 3 12.30 3.95 -2.91
CA LYS A 3 11.55 5.01 -3.62
C LYS A 3 12.14 5.13 -5.05
N PRO A 4 11.32 5.09 -6.13
CA PRO A 4 11.83 5.27 -7.48
C PRO A 4 12.55 6.62 -7.60
N PRO A 5 13.57 6.73 -8.45
CA PRO A 5 14.36 7.95 -8.59
C PRO A 5 13.44 9.14 -8.86
N ALA A 6 13.76 10.31 -8.28
CA ALA A 6 12.87 11.48 -8.27
C ALA A 6 12.33 11.91 -9.66
N ARG A 7 13.02 11.54 -10.75
CA ARG A 7 12.62 11.82 -12.13
C ARG A 7 11.46 10.95 -12.64
N GLU A 8 11.23 9.79 -12.03
CA GLU A 8 10.17 8.84 -12.39
C GLU A 8 8.90 9.04 -11.55
N GLN A 9 8.93 9.96 -10.58
CA GLN A 9 7.78 10.26 -9.73
C GLN A 9 6.77 11.13 -10.46
N ALA A 10 5.48 10.89 -10.22
CA ALA A 10 4.40 11.69 -10.79
C ALA A 10 4.50 13.16 -10.33
N GLN A 11 4.49 14.09 -11.28
CA GLN A 11 4.50 15.52 -10.99
C GLN A 11 3.07 16.04 -10.91
N VAL A 12 2.71 16.66 -9.79
CA VAL A 12 1.39 17.27 -9.59
C VAL A 12 1.56 18.77 -9.46
N ASN A 13 0.84 19.53 -10.29
CA ASN A 13 0.80 20.98 -10.18
C ASN A 13 -0.34 21.40 -9.25
N ILE A 14 0.00 21.85 -8.04
CA ILE A 14 -0.99 22.24 -7.01
C ILE A 14 -1.17 23.75 -7.06
N ARG A 15 -2.42 24.20 -7.29
CA ARG A 15 -2.78 25.62 -7.08
C ARG A 15 -3.05 25.83 -5.59
N MET A 16 -2.28 26.71 -4.97
CA MET A 16 -2.39 27.01 -3.55
C MET A 16 -2.38 28.53 -3.33
N PRO A 17 -3.07 29.04 -2.29
CA PRO A 17 -2.95 30.44 -1.88
C PRO A 17 -1.51 30.80 -1.51
N ASP A 18 -1.12 32.06 -1.73
CA ASP A 18 0.24 32.52 -1.47
C ASP A 18 0.62 32.36 0.02
N ASP A 19 -0.32 32.61 0.93
CA ASP A 19 -0.09 32.42 2.37
C ASP A 19 0.31 30.98 2.73
N LEU A 20 -0.29 30.00 2.04
CA LEU A 20 -0.08 28.59 2.33
C LEU A 20 1.31 28.17 1.85
N ARG A 21 1.72 28.68 0.68
CA ARG A 21 3.06 28.44 0.14
C ARG A 21 4.15 28.96 1.08
N ASP A 22 3.97 30.17 1.62
CA ASP A 22 4.95 30.77 2.53
C ASP A 22 5.04 29.99 3.85
N ARG A 23 3.90 29.54 4.39
CA ARG A 23 3.87 28.67 5.58
C ARG A 23 4.58 27.34 5.36
N ILE A 24 4.38 26.70 4.19
CA ILE A 24 5.08 25.46 3.84
C ILE A 24 6.59 25.72 3.71
N LYS A 25 6.99 26.85 3.11
CA LYS A 25 8.40 27.21 2.97
C LYS A 25 9.08 27.34 4.34
N ALA A 26 8.47 28.08 5.26
CA ALA A 26 9.00 28.24 6.61
C ALA A 26 9.11 26.91 7.36
N ALA A 27 8.13 26.01 7.22
CA ALA A 27 8.17 24.66 7.80
C ALA A 27 9.30 23.81 7.19
N ALA A 28 9.47 23.87 5.86
CA ALA A 28 10.54 23.14 5.17
C ALA A 28 11.93 23.60 5.61
N ASP A 29 12.15 24.92 5.74
CA ASP A 29 13.41 25.50 6.22
C ASP A 29 13.70 25.07 7.67
N ALA A 30 12.69 25.10 8.55
CA ALA A 30 12.82 24.64 9.93
C ALA A 30 13.15 23.13 10.03
N ASN A 31 12.59 22.33 9.12
CA ASN A 31 12.80 20.88 9.06
C ASN A 31 14.03 20.47 8.23
N ASN A 32 14.82 21.43 7.71
CA ASN A 32 15.97 21.18 6.83
C ASN A 32 15.61 20.30 5.61
N ARG A 33 14.45 20.56 5.00
CA ARG A 33 13.92 19.83 3.85
C ARG A 33 13.68 20.78 2.68
N SER A 34 13.64 20.24 1.47
CA SER A 34 13.07 20.99 0.35
C SER A 34 11.57 21.18 0.55
N MET A 35 11.00 22.23 0.00
CA MET A 35 9.55 22.47 0.03
C MET A 35 8.75 21.25 -0.47
N ASN A 36 9.22 20.59 -1.54
CA ASN A 36 8.58 19.38 -2.04
C ASN A 36 8.67 18.22 -1.04
N ALA A 37 9.82 18.03 -0.39
CA ALA A 37 9.97 16.99 0.63
C ALA A 37 9.06 17.23 1.84
N GLU A 38 8.84 18.49 2.22
CA GLU A 38 7.92 18.84 3.30
C GLU A 38 6.45 18.59 2.91
N ILE A 39 6.05 18.95 1.69
CA ILE A 39 4.71 18.64 1.17
C ILE A 39 4.49 17.12 1.18
N VAL A 40 5.46 16.34 0.68
CA VAL A 40 5.37 14.88 0.67
C VAL A 40 5.27 14.33 2.09
N ALA A 41 6.09 14.81 3.03
CA ALA A 41 6.04 14.37 4.42
C ALA A 41 4.69 14.67 5.08
N ALA A 42 4.12 15.86 4.86
CA ALA A 42 2.80 16.22 5.38
C ALA A 42 1.67 15.36 4.76
N LEU A 43 1.79 15.02 3.48
CA LEU A 43 0.84 14.12 2.82
C LEU A 43 0.99 12.67 3.29
N GLU A 44 2.21 12.18 3.52
CA GLU A 44 2.47 10.84 4.06
C GLU A 44 1.97 10.71 5.51
N ASP A 45 2.05 11.77 6.31
CA ASP A 45 1.46 11.79 7.65
C ASP A 45 -0.08 11.74 7.60
N LYS A 46 -0.69 12.50 6.68
CA LYS A 46 -2.15 12.57 6.55
C LYS A 46 -2.77 11.37 5.84
N PHE A 47 -2.03 10.78 4.90
CA PHE A 47 -2.40 9.65 4.06
C PHE A 47 -1.30 8.59 4.16
N PRO A 48 -1.14 7.94 5.33
CA PRO A 48 -0.10 6.96 5.53
C PRO A 48 -0.23 5.82 4.53
N ALA A 49 0.92 5.30 4.09
CA ALA A 49 0.94 4.04 3.39
C ALA A 49 0.29 2.98 4.28
N PRO A 50 -0.56 2.09 3.74
CA PRO A 50 -1.20 1.06 4.54
C PRO A 50 -0.14 0.22 5.24
N THR A 51 -0.07 0.30 6.57
CA THR A 51 0.81 -0.54 7.37
C THR A 51 0.19 -1.93 7.54
N PRO A 52 0.98 -3.01 7.46
CA PRO A 52 0.47 -4.38 7.52
C PRO A 52 -0.45 -4.68 8.72
N VAL A 53 -0.10 -4.15 9.89
CA VAL A 53 -0.75 -4.53 11.16
C VAL A 53 -2.10 -3.83 11.38
N GLN A 54 -2.46 -2.85 10.55
CA GLN A 54 -3.69 -2.06 10.69
C GLN A 54 -4.57 -2.10 9.43
N MET A 55 -4.17 -2.87 8.42
CA MET A 55 -4.90 -2.98 7.18
C MET A 55 -6.19 -3.75 7.42
N THR A 56 -7.33 -3.07 7.37
CA THR A 56 -8.62 -3.77 7.34
C THR A 56 -8.78 -4.46 5.98
N VAL A 57 -9.70 -5.42 5.88
CA VAL A 57 -10.07 -6.01 4.57
C VAL A 57 -10.52 -4.92 3.58
N HIS A 58 -11.13 -3.83 4.07
CA HIS A 58 -11.50 -2.68 3.25
C HIS A 58 -10.27 -1.96 2.68
N ASP A 59 -9.25 -1.70 3.50
CA ASP A 59 -8.00 -1.05 3.07
C ASP A 59 -7.23 -1.92 2.07
N MET A 60 -7.21 -3.24 2.28
CA MET A 60 -6.63 -4.21 1.34
C MET A 60 -7.34 -4.16 -0.01
N PHE A 61 -8.67 -4.06 0.00
CA PHE A 61 -9.45 -3.95 -1.22
C PHE A 61 -9.18 -2.64 -1.96
N GLN A 62 -9.14 -1.50 -1.26
CA GLN A 62 -8.78 -0.20 -1.85
C GLN A 62 -7.37 -0.21 -2.44
N TYR A 63 -6.41 -0.80 -1.72
CA TYR A 63 -5.03 -0.95 -2.17
C TYR A 63 -4.91 -1.74 -3.49
N LEU A 64 -5.63 -2.86 -3.60
CA LEU A 64 -5.67 -3.67 -4.82
C LEU A 64 -6.40 -2.95 -5.96
N GLN A 65 -7.47 -2.20 -5.66
CA GLN A 65 -8.23 -1.46 -6.68
C GLN A 65 -7.47 -0.27 -7.26
N ALA A 66 -6.68 0.42 -6.44
CA ALA A 66 -5.88 1.56 -6.87
C ALA A 66 -4.72 1.18 -7.80
N ALA A 67 -4.57 -0.10 -8.18
CA ALA A 67 -3.60 -0.54 -9.16
C ALA A 67 -4.07 -0.20 -10.60
N PRO A 68 -3.37 0.70 -11.32
CA PRO A 68 -3.74 1.15 -12.65
C PRO A 68 -3.61 0.05 -13.71
N THR A 69 -2.74 -0.93 -13.49
CA THR A 69 -2.51 -2.03 -14.42
C THR A 69 -2.78 -3.39 -13.77
N ARG A 70 -3.06 -4.40 -14.59
CA ARG A 70 -3.19 -5.79 -14.12
C ARG A 70 -1.88 -6.30 -13.50
N ALA A 71 -0.74 -5.93 -14.08
CA ALA A 71 0.57 -6.33 -13.56
C ALA A 71 0.82 -5.77 -12.15
N GLU A 72 0.54 -4.48 -11.93
CA GLU A 72 0.64 -3.87 -10.61
C GLU A 72 -0.36 -4.48 -9.62
N ARG A 73 -1.58 -4.78 -10.07
CA ARG A 73 -2.58 -5.43 -9.22
C ARG A 73 -2.11 -6.80 -8.72
N LEU A 74 -1.46 -7.58 -9.59
CA LEU A 74 -0.87 -8.87 -9.22
C LEU A 74 0.28 -8.69 -8.22
N ALA A 75 1.17 -7.72 -8.44
CA ALA A 75 2.25 -7.41 -7.50
C ALA A 75 1.71 -7.02 -6.11
N ARG A 76 0.67 -6.16 -6.07
CA ARG A 76 -0.01 -5.77 -4.82
C ARG A 76 -0.72 -6.94 -4.15
N LEU A 77 -1.26 -7.88 -4.93
CA LEU A 77 -1.88 -9.10 -4.40
C LEU A 77 -0.84 -10.00 -3.73
N ASP A 78 0.35 -10.15 -4.33
CA ASP A 78 1.44 -10.92 -3.73
C ASP A 78 1.98 -10.28 -2.45
N GLU A 79 1.97 -8.95 -2.37
CA GLU A 79 2.26 -8.23 -1.12
C GLU A 79 1.19 -8.53 -0.06
N VAL A 80 -0.09 -8.33 -0.39
CA VAL A 80 -1.21 -8.61 0.53
C VAL A 80 -1.18 -10.06 1.02
N ASN A 81 -0.93 -11.03 0.14
CA ASN A 81 -0.83 -12.45 0.51
C ASN A 81 0.32 -12.70 1.50
N ARG A 82 1.48 -12.06 1.30
CA ARG A 82 2.60 -12.16 2.25
C ARG A 82 2.25 -11.54 3.60
N LEU A 83 1.57 -10.39 3.61
CA LEU A 83 1.14 -9.75 4.86
C LEU A 83 0.14 -10.61 5.63
N ILE A 84 -0.83 -11.21 4.94
CA ILE A 84 -1.77 -12.15 5.57
C ILE A 84 -1.03 -13.37 6.14
N ALA A 85 -0.08 -13.94 5.38
CA ALA A 85 0.68 -15.09 5.83
C ALA A 85 1.53 -14.78 7.08
N ASP A 86 2.13 -13.60 7.15
CA ASP A 86 2.91 -13.16 8.33
C ASP A 86 2.00 -12.91 9.55
N MET A 87 0.81 -12.35 9.34
CA MET A 87 -0.14 -12.05 10.42
C MET A 87 -0.89 -13.28 10.93
N LEU A 88 -1.15 -14.24 10.04
CA LEU A 88 -1.98 -15.40 10.27
C LEU A 88 -1.24 -16.63 9.76
N PRO A 89 -0.15 -17.05 10.43
CA PRO A 89 0.71 -18.15 9.95
C PRO A 89 -0.02 -19.50 9.85
N GLU A 90 -1.17 -19.63 10.52
CA GLU A 90 -2.03 -20.83 10.51
C GLU A 90 -3.10 -20.79 9.41
N LEU A 91 -3.22 -19.70 8.66
CA LEU A 91 -4.09 -19.62 7.48
C LEU A 91 -3.32 -20.07 6.24
N GLU A 92 -3.21 -21.38 6.03
CA GLU A 92 -2.88 -21.90 4.70
C GLU A 92 -4.11 -21.74 3.79
N PRO A 93 -4.07 -20.89 2.75
CA PRO A 93 -5.13 -20.85 1.77
C PRO A 93 -5.08 -22.12 0.93
N ARG A 94 -6.07 -23.00 1.12
CA ARG A 94 -6.22 -24.20 0.29
C ARG A 94 -7.25 -23.95 -0.80
N PHE A 95 -6.78 -24.02 -2.04
CA PHE A 95 -7.61 -23.95 -3.23
C PHE A 95 -7.97 -25.37 -3.66
N GLU A 96 -9.20 -25.80 -3.39
CA GLU A 96 -9.69 -27.08 -3.86
C GLU A 96 -10.44 -26.90 -5.18
N GLN A 97 -9.95 -27.52 -6.26
CA GLN A 97 -10.67 -27.56 -7.53
C GLN A 97 -11.73 -28.66 -7.50
N LYS A 98 -12.99 -28.29 -7.27
CA LYS A 98 -14.11 -29.25 -7.24
C LYS A 98 -14.55 -29.67 -8.64
N ARG A 99 -14.51 -28.74 -9.59
CA ARG A 99 -14.88 -28.92 -11.01
C ARG A 99 -14.08 -27.92 -11.86
N PRO A 100 -13.92 -28.15 -13.18
CA PRO A 100 -13.27 -27.19 -14.06
C PRO A 100 -13.89 -25.78 -13.90
N GLY A 101 -13.04 -24.78 -13.65
CA GLY A 101 -13.45 -23.38 -13.45
C GLY A 101 -14.07 -23.04 -12.08
N HIS A 102 -14.22 -23.99 -11.17
CA HIS A 102 -14.78 -23.76 -9.82
C HIS A 102 -13.74 -24.09 -8.75
N MET A 103 -13.29 -23.07 -8.04
CA MET A 103 -12.29 -23.19 -7.00
C MET A 103 -12.90 -22.83 -5.65
N ARG A 104 -12.76 -23.71 -4.67
CA ARG A 104 -13.23 -23.48 -3.30
C ARG A 104 -12.04 -23.12 -2.44
N LEU A 105 -12.11 -21.95 -1.81
CA LEU A 105 -11.12 -21.49 -0.84
C LEU A 105 -11.51 -21.98 0.55
N HIS A 106 -10.58 -22.66 1.23
CA HIS A 106 -10.69 -23.09 2.62
C HIS A 106 -9.48 -22.61 3.42
N PHE A 107 -9.67 -22.47 4.73
CA PHE A 107 -8.64 -22.07 5.68
C PHE A 107 -8.60 -23.07 6.85
N GLY A 108 -7.42 -23.58 7.23
CA GLY A 108 -7.25 -24.49 8.36
C GLY A 108 -5.86 -25.16 8.41
N LYS A 109 -5.53 -25.82 9.54
CA LYS A 109 -4.26 -26.55 9.75
C LYS A 109 -4.09 -27.70 8.76
N SER A 110 -2.84 -27.99 8.38
CA SER A 110 -2.53 -29.10 7.48
C SER A 110 -2.99 -30.44 8.10
N PRO A 111 -3.66 -31.32 7.34
CA PRO A 111 -3.96 -32.69 7.80
C PRO A 111 -2.71 -33.51 8.14
N ASP A 112 -1.55 -33.10 7.62
CA ASP A 112 -0.25 -33.73 7.82
C ASP A 112 0.48 -33.22 9.09
N ASP A 113 -0.04 -32.19 9.77
CA ASP A 113 0.41 -31.78 11.11
C ASP A 113 -0.22 -32.72 12.16
N LYS A 114 0.30 -33.95 12.26
CA LYS A 114 0.09 -34.86 13.40
C LYS A 114 1.36 -35.02 14.21
#